data_AF-A0A7L7LBC1-F1
#
_entry.id   AF-A0A7L7LBC1-F1
#
_cell.length_a   1.000
_cell.length_b   1.000
_cell.length_c   1.000
_cell.angle_alpha   90.00
_cell.angle_beta   90.00
_cell.angle_gamma   90.00
#
_symmetry.space_group_name_H-M   'P 1'
#
loop_
_entity.id
_entity.type
_entity.pdbx_description
1 polymer ?
#
loop_
_entity_poly.entity_id
_entity_poly.type
_entity_poly.pdbx_seq_one_letter_code
_entity_poly.pdbx_strand_id
1 'polypeptide(L)'
;MLRFLTFTALFAILVFTNGCSEDDAPQVDCPNPSYINGLIQQVEAIETEVSTLQAQLPNAQGADRDAINVQIKGATNRQDTILKELSNYRHCL
;
A
#
# COMPACT_ATOMS: atom_id res chain seq x y z
N MET A 1 3.45 67.54 7.43
CA MET A 1 2.04 67.42 7.87
C MET A 1 1.30 66.52 6.89
N LEU A 2 0.44 65.63 7.41
CA LEU A 2 -0.63 64.84 6.75
C LEU A 2 -0.21 63.90 5.58
N ARG A 3 -0.14 62.57 5.73
CA ARG A 3 -1.24 61.56 5.86
C ARG A 3 -2.40 61.79 4.87
N PHE A 4 -2.62 60.82 3.98
CA PHE A 4 -3.87 60.07 3.70
C PHE A 4 -3.67 59.26 2.41
N LEU A 5 -3.33 57.97 2.50
CA LEU A 5 -4.28 56.85 2.31
C LEU A 5 -4.97 56.86 0.93
N THR A 6 -4.37 56.15 -0.02
CA THR A 6 -5.07 55.37 -1.04
C THR A 6 -4.20 54.16 -1.40
N PHE A 7 -4.14 53.22 -0.46
CA PHE A 7 -3.80 51.83 -0.78
C PHE A 7 -5.00 51.26 -1.55
N THR A 8 -5.06 51.59 -2.84
CA THR A 8 -6.00 50.95 -3.77
C THR A 8 -5.58 49.50 -3.90
N ALA A 9 -6.46 48.65 -3.39
CA ALA A 9 -6.41 47.22 -3.52
C ALA A 9 -6.17 46.80 -4.97
N LEU A 10 -5.06 46.10 -5.20
CA LEU A 10 -4.99 45.06 -6.19
C LEU A 10 -4.44 43.83 -5.48
N PHE A 11 -5.41 43.14 -4.90
CA PHE A 11 -5.35 41.80 -4.36
C PHE A 11 -4.96 40.83 -5.50
N ALA A 12 -3.69 40.82 -5.89
CA ALA A 12 -3.12 39.80 -6.75
C ALA A 12 -2.61 38.67 -5.84
N ILE A 13 -3.54 38.02 -5.16
CA ILE A 13 -3.31 36.74 -4.49
C ILE A 13 -3.75 35.66 -5.48
N LEU A 14 -2.92 34.63 -5.61
CA LEU A 14 -3.14 33.36 -6.31
C LEU A 14 -2.88 33.50 -7.83
N VAL A 15 -1.96 32.77 -8.43
CA VAL A 15 -1.74 31.34 -8.24
C VAL A 15 -0.25 31.08 -8.35
N PHE A 16 0.34 30.57 -7.27
CA PHE A 16 1.65 29.95 -7.31
C PHE A 16 1.61 28.84 -8.35
N THR A 17 2.41 29.04 -9.39
CA THR A 17 2.85 28.05 -10.34
C THR A 17 3.42 26.84 -9.62
N ASN A 18 3.05 25.64 -10.09
CA ASN A 18 3.67 24.34 -9.79
C ASN A 18 3.32 23.69 -8.45
N GLY A 19 2.03 23.46 -8.23
CA GLY A 19 1.61 22.26 -7.53
C GLY A 19 1.54 21.11 -8.53
N CYS A 20 2.65 20.41 -8.76
CA CYS A 20 2.54 19.02 -9.18
C CYS A 20 1.91 18.30 -7.99
N SER A 21 0.59 18.16 -7.96
CA SER A 21 -0.04 17.24 -7.03
C SER A 21 0.52 15.86 -7.34
N GLU A 22 1.43 15.38 -6.50
CA GLU A 22 1.95 14.00 -6.50
C GLU A 22 0.86 12.96 -6.17
N ASP A 23 -0.42 13.35 -6.20
CA ASP A 23 -1.61 12.59 -5.82
C ASP A 23 -2.45 12.11 -7.02
N ASP A 24 -2.06 12.42 -8.26
CA ASP A 24 -2.73 11.88 -9.47
C ASP A 24 -2.12 10.54 -9.92
N ALA A 25 -1.82 9.65 -8.97
CA ALA A 25 -1.86 8.23 -9.33
C ALA A 25 -3.33 7.93 -9.65
N PRO A 26 -3.68 7.36 -10.82
CA PRO A 26 -5.07 7.07 -11.13
C PRO A 26 -5.63 6.21 -10.00
N GLN A 27 -6.55 6.78 -9.20
CA GLN A 27 -7.21 6.02 -8.15
C GLN A 27 -7.93 4.88 -8.85
N VAL A 28 -7.46 3.66 -8.59
CA VAL A 28 -8.08 2.47 -9.15
C VAL A 28 -9.53 2.45 -8.66
N ASP A 29 -10.48 2.28 -9.57
CA ASP A 29 -11.90 2.21 -9.21
C ASP A 29 -12.10 1.17 -8.10
N CYS A 30 -12.87 1.52 -7.07
CA CYS A 30 -13.09 0.62 -5.94
C CYS A 30 -13.75 -0.68 -6.43
N PRO A 31 -13.09 -1.83 -6.28
CA PRO A 31 -13.70 -3.11 -6.64
C PRO A 31 -14.82 -3.43 -5.65
N ASN A 32 -15.67 -4.41 -6.00
CA ASN A 32 -16.72 -4.89 -5.10
C ASN A 32 -16.11 -5.28 -3.73
N PRO A 33 -16.70 -4.90 -2.58
CA PRO A 33 -16.24 -5.32 -1.25
C PRO A 33 -15.93 -6.81 -1.10
N SER A 34 -16.63 -7.70 -1.81
CA SER A 34 -16.32 -9.14 -1.82
C SER A 34 -14.93 -9.46 -2.37
N TYR A 35 -14.44 -8.67 -3.33
CA TYR A 35 -13.08 -8.81 -3.87
C TYR A 35 -12.03 -8.42 -2.83
N ILE A 36 -12.21 -7.27 -2.17
CA ILE A 36 -11.31 -6.80 -1.12
C ILE A 36 -11.25 -7.79 0.04
N ASN A 37 -12.41 -8.31 0.47
CA ASN A 37 -12.48 -9.38 1.48
C ASN A 37 -11.78 -10.66 1.00
N GLY A 38 -11.88 -11.00 -0.28
CA GLY A 38 -11.16 -12.13 -0.86
C GLY A 38 -9.64 -11.94 -0.86
N LEU A 39 -9.13 -10.72 -1.06
CA LEU A 39 -7.71 -10.42 -0.92
C LEU A 39 -7.24 -10.52 0.54
N ILE A 40 -8.03 -10.02 1.50
CA ILE A 40 -7.75 -10.13 2.94
C ILE A 40 -7.67 -11.60 3.36
N GLN A 41 -8.65 -12.42 2.95
CA GLN A 41 -8.65 -13.86 3.23
C GLN A 41 -7.44 -14.59 2.63
N GLN A 42 -6.97 -14.16 1.45
CA GLN A 42 -5.75 -14.72 0.87
C GLN A 42 -4.50 -14.37 1.68
N VAL A 43 -4.41 -13.15 2.22
CA VAL A 43 -3.31 -12.78 3.13
C VAL A 43 -3.32 -13.66 4.38
N GLU A 44 -4.46 -13.82 5.03
CA GLU A 44 -4.61 -14.68 6.23
C GLU A 44 -4.24 -16.15 5.94
N ALA A 45 -4.63 -16.67 4.77
CA ALA A 45 -4.28 -18.02 4.35
C ALA A 45 -2.76 -18.17 4.14
N ILE A 46 -2.11 -17.16 3.54
CA ILE A 46 -0.66 -17.15 3.33
C ILE A 46 0.09 -17.04 4.67
N GLU A 47 -0.40 -16.25 5.62
CA GLU A 47 0.18 -16.17 6.97
C GLU A 47 0.12 -17.52 7.67
N THR A 48 -1.00 -18.23 7.53
CA THR A 48 -1.17 -19.60 8.05
C THR A 48 -0.20 -20.58 7.38
N GLU A 49 -0.02 -20.47 6.06
CA GLU A 49 0.95 -21.27 5.29
C GLU A 49 2.38 -21.02 5.80
N VAL A 50 2.80 -19.76 5.90
CA VAL A 50 4.12 -19.37 6.39
C VAL A 50 4.35 -19.86 7.81
N SER A 51 3.38 -19.70 8.71
CA SER A 51 3.45 -20.20 10.09
C SER A 51 3.64 -21.72 10.14
N THR A 52 2.91 -22.46 9.29
CA THR A 52 3.03 -23.91 9.19
C THR A 52 4.41 -24.34 8.68
N LEU A 53 4.94 -23.65 7.67
CA LEU A 53 6.28 -23.90 7.14
C LEU A 53 7.37 -23.56 8.17
N GLN A 54 7.21 -22.46 8.89
CA GLN A 54 8.13 -22.07 9.97
C GLN A 54 8.14 -23.09 11.11
N ALA A 55 6.99 -23.69 11.44
CA ALA A 55 6.91 -24.76 12.43
C ALA A 55 7.62 -26.06 12.00
N GLN A 56 7.83 -26.27 10.69
CA GLN A 56 8.57 -27.42 10.16
C GLN A 56 10.09 -27.20 10.17
N LEU A 57 10.57 -25.95 10.15
CA LEU A 57 12.00 -25.62 10.10
C LEU A 57 12.87 -26.29 11.20
N PRO A 58 12.44 -26.37 12.47
CA PRO A 58 13.25 -27.01 13.52
C PRO A 58 13.52 -28.50 13.27
N ASN A 59 12.66 -29.16 12.50
CA ASN A 59 12.77 -30.59 12.20
C ASN A 59 13.42 -30.87 10.84
N ALA A 60 13.65 -29.85 10.02
CA ALA A 60 14.18 -29.98 8.67
C ALA A 60 15.71 -29.88 8.62
N GLN A 61 16.36 -30.64 7.74
CA GLN A 61 17.81 -30.66 7.57
C GLN A 61 18.22 -30.63 6.10
N GLY A 62 19.40 -30.06 5.81
CA GLY A 62 19.96 -30.01 4.46
C GLY A 62 18.98 -29.45 3.42
N ALA A 63 18.81 -30.20 2.32
CA ALA A 63 17.96 -29.79 1.20
C ALA A 63 16.49 -29.53 1.58
N ASP A 64 15.94 -30.23 2.58
CA ASP A 64 14.56 -30.03 3.02
C ASP A 64 14.39 -28.67 3.70
N ARG A 65 15.38 -28.26 4.50
CA ARG A 65 15.39 -26.94 5.14
C ARG A 65 15.49 -25.84 4.09
N ASP A 66 16.33 -26.03 3.08
CA ASP A 66 16.45 -25.07 1.97
C ASP A 66 15.16 -24.98 1.16
N ALA A 67 14.50 -26.11 0.88
CA ALA A 67 13.22 -26.15 0.20
C ALA A 67 12.12 -25.41 1.00
N ILE A 68 12.04 -25.62 2.32
CA ILE A 68 11.09 -24.91 3.18
C ILE A 68 11.37 -23.40 3.19
N ASN A 69 12.64 -22.98 3.27
CA ASN A 69 13.01 -21.57 3.20
C ASN A 69 12.60 -20.93 1.85
N VAL A 70 12.76 -21.66 0.74
CA VAL A 70 12.31 -21.21 -0.59
C VAL A 70 10.79 -21.06 -0.63
N GLN A 71 10.05 -22.01 -0.05
CA GLN A 71 8.58 -21.93 0.04
C GLN A 71 8.13 -20.75 0.88
N ILE A 72 8.74 -20.53 2.05
CA ILE A 72 8.45 -19.36 2.90
C ILE A 72 8.69 -18.07 2.12
N LYS A 73 9.83 -17.93 1.44
CA LYS A 73 10.13 -16.75 0.63
C LYS A 73 9.10 -16.56 -0.49
N GLY A 74 8.68 -17.63 -1.16
CA GLY A 74 7.65 -17.58 -2.18
C GLY A 74 6.29 -17.16 -1.63
N ALA A 75 5.91 -17.66 -0.45
CA ALA A 75 4.69 -17.27 0.25
C ALA A 75 4.72 -15.79 0.68
N THR A 76 5.82 -15.31 1.27
CA THR A 76 6.00 -13.89 1.61
C THR A 76 5.93 -12.99 0.38
N ASN A 77 6.54 -13.37 -0.75
CA ASN A 77 6.43 -12.60 -1.99
C ASN A 77 4.99 -12.50 -2.50
N ARG A 78 4.19 -13.57 -2.38
CA ARG A 78 2.76 -13.55 -2.72
C ARG A 78 2.01 -12.61 -1.77
N GLN A 79 2.28 -12.69 -0.47
CA GLN A 79 1.70 -11.80 0.54
C GLN A 79 1.97 -10.33 0.20
N ASP A 80 3.22 -9.97 -0.07
CA ASP A 80 3.61 -8.60 -0.43
C ASP A 80 2.89 -8.10 -1.68
N THR A 81 2.67 -8.99 -2.66
CA THR A 81 1.95 -8.65 -3.89
C THR A 81 0.49 -8.31 -3.59
N ILE A 82 -0.18 -9.13 -2.77
CA ILE A 82 -1.57 -8.91 -2.37
C ILE A 82 -1.70 -7.68 -1.47
N LEU A 83 -0.74 -7.45 -0.56
CA LEU A 83 -0.73 -6.26 0.29
C LEU A 83 -0.53 -4.97 -0.52
N LYS A 84 0.32 -4.98 -1.55
CA LYS A 84 0.43 -3.87 -2.50
C LYS A 84 -0.88 -3.63 -3.23
N GLU A 85 -1.54 -4.70 -3.65
CA GLU A 85 -2.86 -4.58 -4.28
C GLU A 85 -3.91 -4.00 -3.31
N LEU A 86 -3.98 -4.49 -2.06
CA LEU A 86 -4.85 -3.93 -1.03
C LEU A 86 -4.54 -2.45 -0.75
N SER A 87 -3.26 -2.06 -0.80
CA SER A 87 -2.86 -0.66 -0.64
C SER A 87 -3.41 0.25 -1.74
N ASN A 88 -3.60 -0.28 -2.95
CA ASN A 88 -4.24 0.44 -4.05
C ASN A 88 -5.74 0.68 -3.79
N TYR A 89 -6.36 -0.07 -2.88
CA TYR A 89 -7.78 0.07 -2.50
C TYR A 89 -7.94 0.62 -1.09
N ARG A 90 -6.89 1.17 -0.48
CA ARG A 90 -6.95 1.70 0.89
C ARG A 90 -7.97 2.83 1.02
N HIS A 91 -8.20 3.59 -0.05
CA HIS A 91 -9.23 4.64 -0.10
C HIS A 91 -10.67 4.09 -0.13
N CYS A 92 -10.82 2.78 -0.32
CA CYS A 92 -12.11 2.07 -0.36
C CYS A 92 -12.45 1.33 0.94
N LEU A 93 -11.53 1.30 1.92
CA LEU A 93 -11.67 0.67 3.24
C LEU A 93 -12.03 1.70 4.30
#